data_AF-T0DL56-F1
#
_entry.id   AF-T0DL56-F1
#
_cell.length_a   1.000
_cell.length_b   1.000
_cell.length_c   1.000
_cell.angle_alpha   90.00
_cell.angle_beta   90.00
_cell.angle_gamma   90.00
#
_symmetry.space_group_name_H-M   'P 1'
#
loop_
_entity.id
_entity.type
_entity.pdbx_description
1 polymer ?
#
loop_
_entity_poly.entity_id
_entity_poly.type
_entity_poly.pdbx_seq_one_letter_code
_entity_poly.pdbx_strand_id
1 'polypeptide(L)'
;MKHKKIILSIASLVTINSYAQVDLESLLRRYAHYDIVSYIGDFFGPIKLKNRIISYGFTEYYLEDGKLMSKDQFCFSEYKANIPFQAKTDDKFTRAIEPEVVEMEFMQTNGEILIHRPETPTLLGVELDDYTQDFPTDPNDPRFIDADDDGKPGVTVNLTFKPFVDEELYIARKEIFSYDLKKMKNGILAGTVRDRSQQYIIGASKKDLVTQSNPIQNPDLKKSPIYLIPLKDRDLEIDCDELKIKRKSYFPNRDRSHKGFYRWYEK
;
A
#
# COMPACT_ATOMS: atom_id res chain seq x y z
N MET A 1 -40.00 39.66 -59.71
CA MET A 1 -39.61 38.24 -59.52
C MET A 1 -38.17 38.05 -59.96
N LYS A 2 -37.24 37.88 -59.01
CA LYS A 2 -35.92 37.24 -59.18
C LYS A 2 -35.42 36.89 -57.77
N HIS A 3 -35.17 35.61 -57.54
CA HIS A 3 -35.08 34.98 -56.23
C HIS A 3 -33.81 35.36 -55.44
N LYS A 4 -34.01 35.75 -54.17
CA LYS A 4 -32.96 35.78 -53.14
C LYS A 4 -32.59 34.33 -52.79
N LYS A 5 -31.34 33.93 -53.04
CA LYS A 5 -30.76 32.72 -52.45
C LYS A 5 -30.42 33.03 -50.99
N ILE A 6 -31.21 32.46 -50.08
CA ILE A 6 -30.89 32.38 -48.66
C ILE A 6 -29.91 31.21 -48.52
N ILE A 7 -28.65 31.50 -48.20
CA ILE A 7 -27.68 30.49 -47.81
C ILE A 7 -27.94 30.22 -46.33
N LEU A 8 -28.65 29.12 -46.05
CA LEU A 8 -28.80 28.59 -44.70
C LEU A 8 -27.47 27.90 -44.35
N SER A 9 -26.66 28.55 -43.53
CA SER A 9 -25.51 27.89 -42.90
C SER A 9 -26.04 26.89 -41.88
N ILE A 10 -25.98 25.60 -42.19
CA ILE A 10 -26.25 24.53 -41.26
C ILE A 10 -25.08 24.51 -40.27
N ALA A 11 -25.26 25.17 -39.12
CA ALA A 11 -24.38 24.97 -37.99
C ALA A 11 -24.56 23.51 -37.54
N SER A 12 -23.55 22.69 -37.81
CA SER A 12 -23.44 21.36 -37.21
C SER A 12 -23.38 21.54 -35.69
N LEU A 13 -24.50 21.29 -35.02
CA LEU A 13 -24.51 21.08 -33.58
C LEU A 13 -23.69 19.83 -33.29
N VAL A 14 -22.45 20.04 -32.86
CA VAL A 14 -21.69 19.03 -32.14
C VAL A 14 -22.42 18.84 -30.81
N THR A 15 -23.24 17.80 -30.73
CA THR A 15 -23.78 17.32 -29.45
C THR A 15 -22.62 16.73 -28.66
N ILE A 16 -22.00 17.54 -27.81
CA ILE A 16 -21.11 17.05 -26.76
C ILE A 16 -22.00 16.25 -25.82
N ASN A 17 -21.87 14.93 -25.86
CA ASN A 17 -22.47 14.04 -24.88
C ASN A 17 -22.01 14.50 -23.50
N SER A 18 -22.92 15.06 -22.71
CA SER A 18 -22.73 15.35 -21.30
C SER A 18 -22.74 14.03 -20.52
N TYR A 19 -21.69 13.23 -20.68
CA TYR A 19 -21.28 12.38 -19.56
C TYR A 19 -20.97 13.35 -18.42
N ALA A 20 -21.59 13.13 -17.26
CA ALA A 20 -21.27 13.89 -16.05
C ALA A 20 -19.74 14.01 -15.98
N GLN A 21 -19.22 15.23 -16.14
CA GLN A 21 -17.80 15.48 -16.12
C GLN A 21 -17.32 14.97 -14.77
N VAL A 22 -16.67 13.82 -14.78
CA VAL A 22 -16.19 13.23 -13.54
C VAL A 22 -15.24 14.24 -12.95
N ASP A 23 -15.44 14.57 -11.68
CA ASP A 23 -14.62 15.56 -10.96
C ASP A 23 -13.25 14.97 -10.63
N LEU A 24 -12.52 14.56 -11.68
CA LEU A 24 -11.16 14.00 -11.61
C LEU A 24 -10.18 15.03 -11.09
N GLU A 25 -10.36 16.30 -11.46
CA GLU A 25 -9.58 17.45 -10.97
C GLU A 25 -9.51 17.47 -9.44
N SER A 26 -10.60 17.11 -8.76
CA SER A 26 -10.59 17.05 -7.30
C SER A 26 -9.74 15.94 -6.69
N LEU A 27 -9.31 14.97 -7.50
CA LEU A 27 -8.41 13.88 -7.12
C LEU A 27 -6.95 14.20 -7.43
N LEU A 28 -6.66 15.12 -8.35
CA LEU A 28 -5.30 15.41 -8.81
C LEU A 28 -4.50 16.17 -7.75
N ARG A 29 -3.68 15.43 -6.99
CA ARG A 29 -2.81 15.96 -5.94
C ARG A 29 -1.94 14.86 -5.36
N ARG A 30 -1.00 15.30 -4.51
CA ARG A 30 -0.23 14.43 -3.63
C ARG A 30 -0.96 14.25 -2.29
N TYR A 31 -1.01 13.01 -1.83
CA TYR A 31 -1.61 12.59 -0.58
C TYR A 31 -0.56 12.00 0.35
N ALA A 32 -0.71 12.25 1.65
CA ALA A 32 -0.06 11.43 2.67
C ALA A 32 -0.79 10.08 2.73
N HIS A 33 -0.06 9.01 2.43
CA HIS A 33 -0.54 7.63 2.42
C HIS A 33 -0.40 7.02 3.81
N TYR A 34 -1.48 6.42 4.29
CA TYR A 34 -1.48 5.59 5.48
C TYR A 34 -2.39 4.39 5.31
N ASP A 35 -1.83 3.21 5.41
CA ASP A 35 -2.58 1.97 5.36
C ASP A 35 -2.17 1.02 6.47
N ILE A 36 -3.07 0.11 6.76
CA ILE A 36 -2.85 -1.00 7.66
C ILE A 36 -3.23 -2.26 6.89
N VAL A 37 -2.40 -3.27 7.01
CA VAL A 37 -2.75 -4.64 6.61
C VAL A 37 -2.66 -5.53 7.83
N SER A 38 -3.78 -6.13 8.21
CA SER A 38 -3.84 -7.10 9.31
C SER A 38 -3.70 -8.51 8.78
N TYR A 39 -2.94 -9.37 9.47
CA TYR A 39 -2.76 -10.77 9.12
C TYR A 39 -3.07 -11.71 10.28
N ILE A 40 -3.40 -12.95 9.94
CA ILE A 40 -3.57 -14.07 10.85
C ILE A 40 -2.74 -15.25 10.34
N GLY A 41 -1.91 -15.82 11.20
CA GLY A 41 -1.13 -17.01 10.92
C GLY A 41 -1.13 -18.00 12.07
N ASP A 42 -0.53 -19.16 11.84
CA ASP A 42 -0.23 -20.11 12.90
C ASP A 42 0.97 -19.67 13.72
N PHE A 43 0.97 -19.98 15.02
CA PHE A 43 2.12 -19.73 15.89
C PHE A 43 2.48 -20.98 16.69
N PHE A 44 1.66 -21.35 17.69
CA PHE A 44 1.91 -22.53 18.51
C PHE A 44 0.62 -23.15 19.04
N GLY A 45 0.36 -24.41 18.66
CA GLY A 45 -0.85 -25.14 19.05
C GLY A 45 -2.12 -24.35 18.69
N PRO A 46 -3.02 -24.06 19.64
CA PRO A 46 -4.25 -23.29 19.38
C PRO A 46 -4.01 -21.78 19.25
N ILE A 47 -2.80 -21.29 19.52
CA ILE A 47 -2.47 -19.86 19.53
C ILE A 47 -2.17 -19.41 18.09
N LYS A 48 -2.95 -18.43 17.61
CA LYS A 48 -2.73 -17.77 16.31
C LYS A 48 -1.84 -16.54 16.46
N LEU A 49 -0.91 -16.37 15.52
CA LEU A 49 -0.22 -15.10 15.32
C LEU A 49 -1.22 -14.12 14.71
N LYS A 50 -1.42 -12.97 15.37
CA LYS A 50 -2.17 -11.85 14.81
C LYS A 50 -1.23 -10.67 14.76
N ASN A 51 -0.99 -10.16 13.57
CA ASN A 51 -0.12 -9.02 13.39
C ASN A 51 -0.75 -8.00 12.45
N ARG A 52 -0.14 -6.84 12.39
CA ARG A 52 -0.41 -5.83 11.38
C ARG A 52 0.87 -5.15 10.97
N ILE A 53 0.93 -4.81 9.69
CA ILE A 53 1.90 -3.90 9.12
C ILE A 53 1.17 -2.59 8.92
N ILE A 54 1.79 -1.50 9.35
CA ILE A 54 1.28 -0.14 9.19
C ILE A 54 2.27 0.59 8.29
N SER A 55 1.86 0.97 7.10
CA SER A 55 2.74 1.61 6.13
C SER A 55 2.40 3.09 5.97
N TYR A 56 3.44 3.87 5.73
CA TYR A 56 3.36 5.32 5.59
C TYR A 56 4.11 5.72 4.33
N GLY A 57 3.57 6.70 3.61
CA GLY A 57 4.16 7.10 2.35
C GLY A 57 3.42 8.25 1.68
N PHE A 58 3.53 8.30 0.36
CA PHE A 58 2.78 9.20 -0.49
C PHE A 58 2.07 8.43 -1.60
N THR A 59 0.93 8.97 -2.01
CA THR A 59 0.27 8.60 -3.26
C THR A 59 0.04 9.88 -4.03
N GLU A 60 0.51 9.94 -5.27
CA GLU A 60 0.27 11.06 -6.18
C GLU A 60 -0.68 10.62 -7.29
N TYR A 61 -1.74 11.40 -7.46
CA TYR A 61 -2.66 11.24 -8.56
C TYR A 61 -2.47 12.37 -9.57
N TYR A 62 -2.31 12.00 -10.83
CA TYR A 62 -2.13 12.92 -11.95
C TYR A 62 -2.85 12.40 -13.19
N LEU A 63 -3.02 13.27 -14.19
CA LEU A 63 -3.55 12.89 -15.48
C LEU A 63 -2.43 12.65 -16.48
N GLU A 64 -2.50 11.54 -17.18
CA GLU A 64 -1.68 11.24 -18.34
C GLU A 64 -2.59 10.66 -19.43
N ASP A 65 -2.59 11.26 -20.62
CA ASP A 65 -3.44 10.84 -21.75
C ASP A 65 -4.94 10.68 -21.41
N GLY A 66 -5.45 11.51 -20.49
CA GLY A 66 -6.85 11.47 -20.04
C GLY A 66 -7.17 10.38 -19.03
N LYS A 67 -6.16 9.63 -18.56
CA LYS A 67 -6.27 8.57 -17.56
C LYS A 67 -5.81 9.08 -16.19
N LEU A 68 -6.45 8.61 -15.13
CA LEU A 68 -6.03 8.88 -13.76
C LEU A 68 -4.91 7.91 -13.41
N MET A 69 -3.70 8.42 -13.26
CA MET A 69 -2.52 7.62 -12.92
C MET A 69 -2.23 7.75 -11.42
N SER A 70 -1.74 6.67 -10.82
CA SER A 70 -1.26 6.63 -9.44
C SER A 70 0.22 6.30 -9.39
N LYS A 71 0.96 7.10 -8.62
CA LYS A 71 2.33 6.83 -8.21
C LYS A 71 2.38 6.72 -6.70
N ASP A 72 2.74 5.55 -6.20
CA ASP A 72 2.90 5.29 -4.77
C ASP A 72 4.38 5.33 -4.37
N GLN A 73 4.67 5.88 -3.20
CA GLN A 73 5.99 5.90 -2.60
C GLN A 73 5.88 5.48 -1.14
N PHE A 74 6.44 4.32 -0.79
CA PHE A 74 6.49 3.86 0.60
C PHE A 74 7.72 4.47 1.32
N CYS A 75 7.52 5.00 2.52
CA CYS A 75 8.55 5.74 3.25
C CYS A 75 9.11 5.00 4.48
N PHE A 76 8.22 4.45 5.30
CA PHE A 76 8.55 3.68 6.51
C PHE A 76 7.34 2.86 6.97
N SER A 77 7.58 1.88 7.84
CA SER A 77 6.54 1.00 8.34
C SER A 77 6.66 0.73 9.85
N GLU A 78 5.57 0.28 10.46
CA GLU A 78 5.53 -0.20 11.84
C GLU A 78 4.90 -1.59 11.88
N TYR A 79 5.58 -2.55 12.52
CA TYR A 79 5.04 -3.89 12.76
C TYR A 79 4.47 -4.01 14.18
N LYS A 80 3.29 -4.61 14.31
CA LYS A 80 2.67 -4.89 15.62
C LYS A 80 2.07 -6.27 15.67
N ALA A 81 2.40 -7.03 16.71
CA ALA A 81 1.86 -8.36 16.95
C ALA A 81 1.15 -8.48 18.30
N ASN A 82 0.32 -9.52 18.45
CA ASN A 82 -0.31 -9.92 19.71
C ASN A 82 0.63 -10.68 20.66
N ILE A 83 1.87 -10.96 20.24
CA ILE A 83 2.89 -11.64 21.02
C ILE A 83 4.07 -10.70 21.31
N PRO A 84 4.81 -10.88 22.42
CA PRO A 84 5.77 -9.91 22.92
C PRO A 84 7.13 -9.97 22.19
N PHE A 85 7.11 -9.85 20.87
CA PHE A 85 8.31 -9.61 20.07
C PHE A 85 8.15 -8.32 19.26
N GLN A 86 9.27 -7.70 18.91
CA GLN A 86 9.31 -6.56 18.01
C GLN A 86 9.99 -7.02 16.73
N ALA A 87 9.34 -6.82 15.59
CA ALA A 87 10.01 -6.84 14.30
C ALA A 87 10.27 -5.40 13.88
N LYS A 88 11.47 -5.13 13.40
CA LYS A 88 11.88 -3.83 12.86
C LYS A 88 12.60 -4.06 11.55
N THR A 89 12.22 -3.28 10.56
CA THR A 89 12.96 -3.15 9.31
C THR A 89 13.56 -1.75 9.29
N ASP A 90 14.64 -1.57 8.53
CA ASP A 90 15.12 -0.22 8.20
C ASP A 90 14.05 0.51 7.35
N ASP A 91 14.05 1.84 7.35
CA ASP A 91 13.20 2.61 6.45
C ASP A 91 13.59 2.33 4.98
N LYS A 92 14.89 2.07 4.71
CA LYS A 92 15.39 1.67 3.38
C LYS A 92 14.64 0.47 2.82
N PHE A 93 14.37 -0.55 3.63
CA PHE A 93 13.55 -1.69 3.23
C PHE A 93 12.18 -1.26 2.72
N THR A 94 11.50 -0.37 3.46
CA THR A 94 10.18 0.11 3.04
C THR A 94 10.27 0.95 1.77
N ARG A 95 11.34 1.72 1.60
CA ARG A 95 11.59 2.55 0.40
C ARG A 95 11.98 1.75 -0.83
N ALA A 96 12.54 0.55 -0.67
CA ALA A 96 12.86 -0.37 -1.76
C ALA A 96 11.60 -0.98 -2.40
N ILE A 97 10.43 -0.86 -1.75
CA ILE A 97 9.15 -1.22 -2.36
C ILE A 97 8.77 -0.09 -3.32
N GLU A 98 9.02 -0.32 -4.61
CA GLU A 98 8.72 0.62 -5.69
C GLU A 98 7.63 0.05 -6.62
N PRO A 99 6.34 0.24 -6.30
CA PRO A 99 5.27 -0.20 -7.18
C PRO A 99 5.28 0.56 -8.50
N GLU A 100 4.95 -0.15 -9.58
CA GLU A 100 4.75 0.49 -10.88
C GLU A 100 3.64 1.55 -10.83
N VAL A 101 3.80 2.58 -11.64
CA VAL A 101 2.74 3.55 -11.91
C VAL A 101 1.58 2.81 -12.56
N VAL A 102 0.36 3.06 -12.08
CA VAL A 102 -0.80 2.31 -12.53
C VAL A 102 -1.99 3.21 -12.84
N GLU A 103 -2.74 2.82 -13.87
CA GLU A 103 -4.02 3.44 -14.19
C GLU A 103 -5.06 3.06 -13.13
N MET A 104 -5.71 4.08 -12.59
CA MET A 104 -6.75 3.94 -11.58
C MET A 104 -8.11 3.78 -12.23
N GLU A 105 -8.88 2.83 -11.74
CA GLU A 105 -10.29 2.70 -12.08
C GLU A 105 -11.11 3.62 -11.19
N PHE A 106 -12.12 4.30 -11.73
CA PHE A 106 -12.99 5.14 -10.92
C PHE A 106 -14.43 5.10 -11.42
N MET A 107 -15.36 5.33 -10.50
CA MET A 107 -16.78 5.42 -10.76
C MET A 107 -17.37 6.57 -9.95
N GLN A 108 -18.16 7.42 -10.62
CA GLN A 108 -18.95 8.46 -9.96
C GLN A 108 -20.44 8.12 -10.02
N THR A 109 -21.06 7.96 -8.86
CA THR A 109 -22.50 7.66 -8.74
C THR A 109 -23.12 8.46 -7.61
N ASN A 110 -24.26 9.11 -7.85
CA ASN A 110 -24.97 9.93 -6.84
C ASN A 110 -24.10 10.96 -6.11
N GLY A 111 -23.11 11.54 -6.80
CA GLY A 111 -22.14 12.48 -6.21
C GLY A 111 -21.06 11.84 -5.34
N GLU A 112 -21.00 10.52 -5.28
CA GLU A 112 -19.94 9.77 -4.61
C GLU A 112 -18.90 9.33 -5.65
N ILE A 113 -17.62 9.51 -5.31
CA ILE A 113 -16.49 9.03 -6.12
C ILE A 113 -15.91 7.80 -5.44
N LEU A 114 -15.93 6.68 -6.16
CA LEU A 114 -15.28 5.43 -5.82
C LEU A 114 -14.07 5.24 -6.73
N ILE A 115 -12.96 4.78 -6.16
CA ILE A 115 -11.69 4.61 -6.85
C ILE A 115 -11.18 3.21 -6.53
N HIS A 116 -10.72 2.48 -7.52
CA HIS A 116 -10.08 1.19 -7.39
C HIS A 116 -8.66 1.28 -7.95
N ARG A 117 -7.69 0.85 -7.15
CA ARG A 117 -6.33 0.61 -7.61
C ARG A 117 -6.18 -0.88 -7.91
N PRO A 118 -5.85 -1.26 -9.15
CA PRO A 118 -5.58 -2.65 -9.48
C PRO A 118 -4.24 -3.11 -8.86
N GLU A 119 -3.96 -4.40 -8.96
CA GLU A 119 -2.74 -4.97 -8.40
C GLU A 119 -1.51 -4.62 -9.23
N THR A 120 -0.42 -4.32 -8.53
CA THR A 120 0.90 -4.08 -9.11
C THR A 120 1.92 -4.95 -8.36
N PRO A 121 2.07 -6.23 -8.75
CA PRO A 121 3.04 -7.12 -8.13
C PRO A 121 4.44 -6.49 -8.14
N THR A 122 5.04 -6.33 -6.96
CA THR A 122 6.39 -5.79 -6.80
C THR A 122 7.26 -6.86 -6.16
N LEU A 123 8.34 -7.25 -6.82
CA LEU A 123 9.29 -8.22 -6.27
C LEU A 123 10.30 -7.51 -5.38
N LEU A 124 10.55 -8.08 -4.20
CA LEU A 124 11.51 -7.53 -3.24
C LEU A 124 12.43 -8.64 -2.76
N GLY A 125 13.74 -8.42 -2.90
CA GLY A 125 14.74 -9.40 -2.47
C GLY A 125 14.79 -10.68 -3.31
N VAL A 126 14.13 -10.69 -4.47
CA VAL A 126 14.15 -11.80 -5.43
C VAL A 126 13.95 -11.28 -6.86
N GLU A 127 14.68 -11.83 -7.81
CA GLU A 127 14.49 -11.62 -9.24
C GLU A 127 13.81 -12.84 -9.85
N LEU A 128 12.59 -12.64 -10.37
CA LEU A 128 11.82 -13.63 -11.11
C LEU A 128 11.40 -13.01 -12.44
N ASP A 129 11.37 -13.81 -13.50
CA ASP A 129 10.87 -13.34 -14.81
C ASP A 129 9.38 -12.98 -14.75
N ASP A 130 8.64 -13.63 -13.85
CA ASP A 130 7.21 -13.41 -13.62
C ASP A 130 6.88 -13.62 -12.13
N TYR A 131 6.09 -12.73 -11.55
CA TYR A 131 5.72 -12.78 -10.12
C TYR A 131 4.91 -14.03 -9.74
N THR A 132 4.29 -14.71 -10.69
CA THR A 132 3.54 -15.94 -10.48
C THR A 132 4.42 -17.18 -10.30
N GLN A 133 5.71 -17.13 -10.65
CA GLN A 133 6.65 -18.22 -10.42
C GLN A 133 6.84 -18.47 -8.93
N ASP A 134 6.99 -19.72 -8.50
CA ASP A 134 7.32 -20.03 -7.11
C ASP A 134 8.68 -19.44 -6.71
N PHE A 135 8.84 -19.16 -5.41
CA PHE A 135 10.15 -18.78 -4.88
C PHE A 135 11.15 -19.93 -5.08
N PRO A 136 12.44 -19.61 -5.30
CA PRO A 136 13.50 -20.61 -5.23
C PRO A 136 13.48 -21.36 -3.90
N THR A 137 13.84 -22.64 -3.92
CA THR A 137 13.92 -23.46 -2.70
C THR A 137 15.33 -23.59 -2.13
N ASP A 138 16.36 -23.33 -2.94
CA ASP A 138 17.75 -23.22 -2.46
C ASP A 138 17.98 -21.81 -1.91
N PRO A 139 18.32 -21.65 -0.62
CA PRO A 139 18.59 -20.33 -0.05
C PRO A 139 19.81 -19.62 -0.65
N ASN A 140 20.66 -20.32 -1.41
CA ASN A 140 21.79 -19.72 -2.14
C ASN A 140 21.50 -19.51 -3.64
N ASP A 141 20.24 -19.65 -4.06
CA ASP A 141 19.86 -19.39 -5.45
C ASP A 141 20.22 -17.94 -5.82
N PRO A 142 20.93 -17.70 -6.94
CA PRO A 142 21.40 -16.37 -7.32
C PRO A 142 20.26 -15.39 -7.62
N ARG A 143 19.03 -15.87 -7.77
CA ARG A 143 17.84 -15.03 -7.88
C ARG A 143 17.50 -14.28 -6.59
N PHE A 144 17.99 -14.73 -5.43
CA PHE A 144 17.89 -13.94 -4.21
C PHE A 144 18.95 -12.83 -4.24
N ILE A 145 18.49 -11.59 -4.31
CA ILE A 145 19.33 -10.40 -4.38
C ILE A 145 19.30 -9.64 -3.07
N ASP A 146 20.40 -8.98 -2.73
CA ASP A 146 20.50 -8.06 -1.61
C ASP A 146 19.79 -6.74 -1.98
N ALA A 147 18.56 -6.56 -1.50
CA ALA A 147 17.73 -5.42 -1.86
C ALA A 147 17.86 -4.24 -0.89
N ASP A 148 18.54 -4.40 0.25
CA ASP A 148 18.82 -3.33 1.23
C ASP A 148 20.32 -2.97 1.39
N ASP A 149 21.17 -3.54 0.52
CA ASP A 149 22.63 -3.32 0.45
C ASP A 149 23.36 -3.64 1.77
N ASP A 150 22.91 -4.65 2.50
CA ASP A 150 23.46 -5.05 3.80
C ASP A 150 24.42 -6.25 3.74
N GLY A 151 24.61 -6.81 2.54
CA GLY A 151 25.44 -7.96 2.24
C GLY A 151 24.73 -9.32 2.40
N LYS A 152 23.41 -9.35 2.63
CA LYS A 152 22.63 -10.58 2.87
C LYS A 152 21.54 -10.75 1.80
N PRO A 153 21.13 -12.00 1.50
CA PRO A 153 20.14 -12.22 0.44
C PRO A 153 18.76 -11.73 0.89
N GLY A 154 18.02 -11.13 -0.02
CA GLY A 154 16.69 -10.61 0.25
C GLY A 154 16.73 -9.26 0.93
N VAL A 155 16.00 -9.15 2.04
CA VAL A 155 15.99 -7.99 2.93
C VAL A 155 16.05 -8.42 4.39
N THR A 156 16.71 -7.64 5.24
CA THR A 156 16.91 -7.99 6.64
C THR A 156 15.81 -7.44 7.55
N VAL A 157 15.14 -8.35 8.26
CA VAL A 157 14.20 -8.04 9.33
C VAL A 157 14.84 -8.33 10.69
N ASN A 158 14.97 -7.30 11.53
CA ASN A 158 15.48 -7.43 12.88
C ASN A 158 14.35 -7.81 13.84
N LEU A 159 14.51 -8.94 14.53
CA LEU A 159 13.61 -9.47 15.54
C LEU A 159 14.20 -9.29 16.94
N THR A 160 13.54 -8.49 17.78
CA THR A 160 13.91 -8.35 19.19
C THR A 160 12.91 -9.10 20.06
N PHE A 161 13.39 -10.14 20.74
CA PHE A 161 12.67 -10.89 21.77
C PHE A 161 13.16 -10.47 23.15
N LYS A 162 12.53 -9.46 23.74
CA LYS A 162 12.96 -8.96 25.06
C LYS A 162 12.73 -10.02 26.15
N PRO A 163 13.66 -10.16 27.11
CA PRO A 163 14.93 -9.43 27.26
C PRO A 163 16.17 -10.11 26.62
N PHE A 164 16.03 -11.16 25.81
CA PHE A 164 17.11 -12.14 25.64
C PHE A 164 17.81 -12.19 24.28
N VAL A 165 17.16 -11.80 23.17
CA VAL A 165 17.74 -12.11 21.86
C VAL A 165 17.33 -11.09 20.78
N ASP A 166 18.34 -10.55 20.08
CA ASP A 166 18.19 -9.90 18.78
C ASP A 166 18.60 -10.89 17.70
N GLU A 167 17.72 -11.11 16.73
CA GLU A 167 17.90 -12.05 15.62
C GLU A 167 17.54 -11.38 14.31
N GLU A 168 18.04 -11.91 13.21
CA GLU A 168 17.78 -11.43 11.86
C GLU A 168 17.03 -12.51 11.08
N LEU A 169 16.02 -12.11 10.32
CA LEU A 169 15.43 -12.90 9.24
C LEU A 169 15.79 -12.27 7.91
N TYR A 170 16.10 -13.10 6.93
CA TYR A 170 16.33 -12.69 5.55
C TYR A 170 15.14 -13.17 4.74
N ILE A 171 14.41 -12.24 4.12
CA ILE A 171 13.17 -12.56 3.44
C ILE A 171 13.17 -12.07 1.99
N ALA A 172 12.48 -12.80 1.13
CA ALA A 172 12.01 -12.30 -0.16
C ALA A 172 10.50 -12.12 -0.10
N ARG A 173 9.98 -11.14 -0.83
CA ARG A 173 8.55 -10.86 -0.89
C ARG A 173 8.09 -10.59 -2.30
N LYS A 174 6.83 -10.93 -2.54
CA LYS A 174 6.03 -10.43 -3.65
C LYS A 174 4.97 -9.55 -3.03
N GLU A 175 5.09 -8.24 -3.16
CA GLU A 175 4.09 -7.30 -2.68
C GLU A 175 2.97 -7.20 -3.71
N ILE A 176 1.77 -7.69 -3.37
CA ILE A 176 0.63 -7.76 -4.28
C ILE A 176 -0.58 -7.18 -3.57
N PHE A 177 -0.74 -5.86 -3.65
CA PHE A 177 -1.85 -5.16 -3.03
C PHE A 177 -2.73 -4.47 -4.06
N SER A 178 -4.02 -4.40 -3.75
CA SER A 178 -5.03 -3.56 -4.39
C SER A 178 -5.82 -2.84 -3.32
N TYR A 179 -6.48 -1.74 -3.66
CA TYR A 179 -7.35 -1.07 -2.69
C TYR A 179 -8.54 -0.41 -3.35
N ASP A 180 -9.63 -0.33 -2.58
CA ASP A 180 -10.80 0.46 -2.92
C ASP A 180 -10.85 1.68 -2.00
N LEU A 181 -11.20 2.83 -2.57
CA LEU A 181 -11.33 4.09 -1.87
C LEU A 181 -12.67 4.75 -2.20
N LYS A 182 -13.15 5.52 -1.23
CA LYS A 182 -14.25 6.46 -1.40
C LYS A 182 -13.77 7.85 -1.02
N LYS A 183 -14.10 8.85 -1.85
CA LYS A 183 -13.87 10.26 -1.51
C LYS A 183 -14.85 10.71 -0.44
N MET A 184 -14.33 11.17 0.68
CA MET A 184 -15.08 11.76 1.78
C MET A 184 -15.35 13.26 1.54
N LYS A 185 -16.35 13.82 2.23
CA LYS A 185 -16.72 15.24 2.11
C LYS A 185 -15.58 16.22 2.43
N ASN A 186 -14.62 15.82 3.27
CA ASN A 186 -13.45 16.61 3.64
C ASN A 186 -12.25 16.41 2.68
N GLY A 187 -12.44 15.69 1.57
CA GLY A 187 -11.40 15.43 0.57
C GLY A 187 -10.49 14.25 0.87
N ILE A 188 -10.57 13.63 2.06
CA ILE A 188 -9.85 12.40 2.37
C ILE A 188 -10.39 11.27 1.49
N LEU A 189 -9.51 10.42 0.97
CA LEU A 189 -9.90 9.16 0.35
C LEU A 189 -9.73 8.06 1.39
N ALA A 190 -10.76 7.27 1.62
CA ALA A 190 -10.73 6.22 2.65
C ALA A 190 -11.35 4.93 2.14
N GLY A 191 -10.79 3.80 2.56
CA GLY A 191 -11.34 2.49 2.22
C GLY A 191 -10.51 1.35 2.77
N THR A 192 -10.28 0.31 1.97
CA THR A 192 -9.66 -0.94 2.43
C THR A 192 -8.66 -1.50 1.44
N VAL A 193 -7.58 -2.06 1.97
CA VAL A 193 -6.56 -2.79 1.21
C VAL A 193 -6.92 -4.27 1.13
N ARG A 194 -6.76 -4.86 -0.04
CA ARG A 194 -6.67 -6.31 -0.23
C ARG A 194 -5.22 -6.66 -0.50
N ASP A 195 -4.71 -7.59 0.27
CA ASP A 195 -3.33 -7.99 0.18
C ASP A 195 -3.22 -9.49 -0.12
N ARG A 196 -2.57 -9.80 -1.24
CA ARG A 196 -2.25 -11.16 -1.69
C ARG A 196 -0.74 -11.41 -1.69
N SER A 197 0.00 -10.56 -1.00
CA SER A 197 1.45 -10.66 -0.90
C SER A 197 1.90 -12.02 -0.39
N GLN A 198 3.07 -12.44 -0.85
CA GLN A 198 3.70 -13.67 -0.42
C GLN A 198 5.05 -13.33 0.20
N GLN A 199 5.38 -14.03 1.28
CA GLN A 199 6.69 -13.95 1.91
C GLN A 199 7.38 -15.31 1.87
N TYR A 200 8.69 -15.28 1.64
CA TYR A 200 9.57 -16.44 1.72
C TYR A 200 10.73 -16.12 2.67
N ILE A 201 10.99 -17.00 3.63
CA ILE A 201 12.13 -16.87 4.54
C ILE A 201 13.33 -17.56 3.89
N ILE A 202 14.30 -16.79 3.41
CA ILE A 202 15.52 -17.30 2.78
C ILE A 202 16.44 -17.88 3.86
N GLY A 203 16.57 -17.17 4.97
CA GLY A 203 17.46 -17.55 6.06
C GLY A 203 17.26 -16.72 7.31
N ALA A 204 18.13 -16.95 8.29
CA ALA A 204 18.11 -16.25 9.56
C ALA A 204 19.48 -16.35 10.24
N SER A 205 19.74 -15.46 11.21
CA SER A 205 20.90 -15.58 12.11
C SER A 205 20.88 -16.87 12.95
N LYS A 206 19.69 -17.41 13.24
CA LYS A 206 19.49 -18.73 13.87
C LYS A 206 18.67 -19.67 13.00
N LYS A 207 19.18 -20.86 12.76
CA LYS A 207 18.54 -21.90 11.92
C LYS A 207 17.11 -22.24 12.38
N ASP A 208 16.86 -22.25 13.68
CA ASP A 208 15.54 -22.59 14.23
C ASP A 208 14.45 -21.55 13.90
N LEU A 209 14.84 -20.35 13.46
CA LEU A 209 13.92 -19.31 12.98
C LEU A 209 13.56 -19.46 11.50
N VAL A 210 14.24 -20.35 10.76
CA VAL A 210 13.97 -20.64 9.35
C VAL A 210 12.78 -21.61 9.27
N THR A 211 11.61 -21.13 9.66
CA THR A 211 10.33 -21.82 9.48
C THR A 211 9.47 -20.98 8.57
N GLN A 212 9.15 -21.50 7.39
CA GLN A 212 8.30 -20.78 6.44
C GLN A 212 6.98 -20.37 7.08
N SER A 213 6.65 -19.10 6.95
CA SER A 213 5.40 -18.53 7.43
C SER A 213 4.94 -17.50 6.42
N ASN A 214 3.73 -17.71 5.90
CA ASN A 214 3.05 -16.75 5.06
C ASN A 214 1.65 -16.49 5.63
N PRO A 215 1.54 -15.63 6.67
CA PRO A 215 0.26 -15.30 7.28
C PRO A 215 -0.73 -14.77 6.25
N ILE A 216 -1.97 -15.24 6.30
CA ILE A 216 -3.01 -14.74 5.40
C ILE A 216 -3.55 -13.40 5.91
N GLN A 217 -3.99 -12.54 5.00
CA GLN A 217 -4.71 -11.31 5.38
C GLN A 217 -5.95 -11.66 6.22
N ASN A 218 -6.25 -10.85 7.23
CA ASN A 218 -7.45 -10.98 8.04
C ASN A 218 -8.69 -10.84 7.13
N PRO A 219 -9.61 -11.81 7.11
CA PRO A 219 -10.79 -11.75 6.23
C PRO A 219 -11.71 -10.56 6.49
N ASP A 220 -11.69 -9.99 7.70
CA ASP A 220 -12.40 -8.75 8.00
C ASP A 220 -11.57 -7.53 7.57
N LEU A 221 -11.81 -7.05 6.35
CA LEU A 221 -11.12 -5.92 5.73
C LEU A 221 -11.28 -4.59 6.50
N LYS A 222 -12.21 -4.46 7.45
CA LYS A 222 -12.26 -3.29 8.35
C LYS A 222 -11.00 -3.15 9.20
N LYS A 223 -10.21 -4.22 9.28
CA LYS A 223 -8.93 -4.29 9.99
C LYS A 223 -7.74 -4.01 9.07
N SER A 224 -7.99 -3.83 7.78
CA SER A 224 -6.99 -3.44 6.78
C SER A 224 -7.37 -2.12 6.06
N PRO A 225 -7.61 -1.01 6.78
CA PRO A 225 -8.02 0.24 6.15
C PRO A 225 -6.86 0.99 5.51
N ILE A 226 -7.20 1.84 4.55
CA ILE A 226 -6.31 2.81 3.91
C ILE A 226 -6.93 4.20 3.95
N TYR A 227 -6.07 5.21 4.10
CA TYR A 227 -6.41 6.62 4.08
C TYR A 227 -5.38 7.37 3.24
N LEU A 228 -5.86 8.11 2.23
CA LEU A 228 -5.07 9.09 1.50
C LEU A 228 -5.53 10.48 1.95
N ILE A 229 -4.66 11.17 2.69
CA ILE A 229 -4.94 12.47 3.27
C ILE A 229 -4.34 13.55 2.37
N PRO A 230 -5.15 14.46 1.80
CA PRO A 230 -4.63 15.53 0.95
C PRO A 230 -3.54 16.33 1.68
N LEU A 231 -2.37 16.46 1.06
CA LEU A 231 -1.36 17.38 1.56
C LEU A 231 -1.86 18.82 1.39
N LYS A 232 -1.46 19.68 2.34
CA LYS A 232 -1.71 21.12 2.25
C LYS A 232 -0.65 21.75 1.36
N ASP A 233 -0.95 22.89 0.73
CA ASP A 233 -0.03 23.58 -0.18
C ASP A 233 1.39 23.76 0.38
N ARG A 234 1.48 24.16 1.66
CA ARG A 234 2.76 24.35 2.37
C ARG A 234 3.58 23.07 2.60
N ASP A 235 2.95 21.92 2.37
CA ASP A 235 3.44 20.59 2.69
C ASP A 235 3.50 19.69 1.43
N LEU A 236 3.33 20.26 0.21
CA LEU A 236 3.36 19.49 -1.05
C LEU A 236 4.73 18.89 -1.38
N GLU A 237 5.81 19.51 -0.89
CA GLU A 237 7.20 19.13 -1.20
C GLU A 237 7.88 18.37 -0.06
N ILE A 238 7.15 17.98 0.99
CA ILE A 238 7.76 17.24 2.11
C ILE A 238 8.26 15.87 1.63
N ASP A 239 9.39 15.43 2.17
CA ASP A 239 9.96 14.12 1.88
C ASP A 239 9.55 13.06 2.93
N CYS A 240 10.09 11.84 2.80
CA CYS A 240 9.81 10.74 3.71
C CYS A 240 10.26 11.02 5.16
N ASP A 241 11.37 11.73 5.36
CA ASP A 241 11.92 12.00 6.69
C ASP A 241 11.05 13.07 7.39
N GLU A 242 10.66 14.10 6.67
CA GLU A 242 9.74 15.12 7.16
C GLU A 242 8.34 14.54 7.41
N LEU A 243 7.84 13.64 6.56
CA LEU A 243 6.58 12.92 6.80
C LEU A 243 6.66 12.12 8.11
N LYS A 244 7.78 11.45 8.39
CA LYS A 244 8.00 10.69 9.62
C LYS A 244 7.95 11.58 10.87
N ILE A 245 8.57 12.76 10.81
CA ILE A 245 8.52 13.77 11.88
C ILE A 245 7.10 14.31 12.06
N LYS A 246 6.43 14.66 10.95
CA LYS A 246 5.07 15.21 10.93
C LYS A 246 3.96 14.15 11.00
N ARG A 247 4.29 12.86 11.21
CA ARG A 247 3.32 11.74 11.19
C ARG A 247 2.07 12.03 12.00
N LYS A 248 2.25 12.59 13.20
CA LYS A 248 1.17 12.92 14.15
C LYS A 248 0.26 14.06 13.69
N SER A 249 0.69 14.85 12.71
CA SER A 249 -0.06 15.98 12.14
C SER A 249 -0.96 15.55 10.98
N TYR A 250 -0.61 14.48 10.26
CA TYR A 250 -1.40 13.94 9.16
C TYR A 250 -2.24 12.76 9.59
N PHE A 251 -1.60 11.81 10.26
CA PHE A 251 -2.18 10.51 10.51
C PHE A 251 -2.79 10.46 11.91
N PRO A 252 -3.79 9.59 12.11
CA PRO A 252 -4.39 9.43 13.42
C PRO A 252 -3.32 9.12 14.47
N ASN A 253 -3.20 9.96 15.52
CA ASN A 253 -2.36 9.73 16.71
C ASN A 253 -2.71 8.45 17.50
N ARG A 254 -3.72 7.71 17.03
CA ARG A 254 -4.38 6.61 17.73
C ARG A 254 -3.59 5.33 17.61
N ASP A 255 -2.41 5.35 18.19
CA ASP A 255 -1.64 4.16 18.48
C ASP A 255 -2.26 3.30 19.59
N ARG A 256 -3.14 3.93 20.38
CA ARG A 256 -4.33 3.26 20.86
C ARG A 256 -5.40 3.55 19.84
N SER A 257 -5.83 2.46 19.20
CA SER A 257 -7.14 2.28 18.62
C SER A 257 -7.24 2.34 17.07
N HIS A 258 -7.65 1.22 16.45
CA HIS A 258 -8.76 1.30 15.48
C HIS A 258 -10.12 1.42 16.23
N LYS A 259 -10.12 2.09 17.39
CA LYS A 259 -10.84 1.91 18.67
C LYS A 259 -10.44 0.74 19.59
N GLY A 260 -10.08 -0.41 19.04
CA GLY A 260 -9.38 -1.46 19.76
C GLY A 260 -8.35 -2.06 18.81
N PHE A 261 -7.16 -2.41 19.27
CA PHE A 261 -6.33 -3.39 18.57
C PHE A 261 -6.95 -4.79 18.77
N TYR A 262 -8.24 -4.91 18.41
CA TYR A 262 -9.22 -5.98 18.68
C TYR A 262 -10.13 -5.92 19.89
N ARG A 263 -9.97 -4.95 20.80
CA ARG A 263 -10.40 -5.19 22.18
C ARG A 263 -9.59 -6.43 22.72
N TRP A 264 -8.56 -6.35 23.58
CA TRP A 264 -8.26 -7.35 24.64
C TRP A 264 -9.49 -7.71 25.52
N TYR A 265 -10.72 -7.44 25.06
CA TYR A 265 -11.57 -6.57 25.87
C TYR A 265 -13.06 -6.92 25.78
N GLU A 266 -13.58 -7.83 24.94
CA GLU A 266 -14.94 -8.39 25.19
C GLU A 266 -14.97 -9.75 25.87
N LYS A 267 -13.86 -10.50 25.85
CA LYS A 267 -13.61 -11.63 26.74
C LYS A 267 -12.10 -11.74 26.98
#